data_AF-A0A8T3LWB0-F1
#
_entry.id   AF-A0A8T3LWB0-F1
#
_cell.length_a   1.000
_cell.length_b   1.000
_cell.length_c   1.000
_cell.angle_alpha   90.00
_cell.angle_beta   90.00
_cell.angle_gamma   90.00
#
_symmetry.space_group_name_H-M   'P 1'
#
loop_
_entity.id
_entity.type
_entity.pdbx_description
1 polymer ?
#
loop_
_entity_poly.entity_id
_entity_poly.type
_entity_poly.pdbx_seq_one_letter_code
_entity_poly.pdbx_strand_id
1 'polypeptide(L)' 'MTTVLIADDHPLVLSGLRALLETLDGIEVVGEAVDGREAVR' A
#
# COMPACT_ATOMS: atom_id res chain seq x y z
N MET A 1 0.77 -16.22 0.86
CA MET A 1 -0.01 -15.01 0.54
C MET A 1 0.28 -14.00 1.63
N THR A 2 0.93 -12.90 1.26
CA THR A 2 1.41 -11.85 2.16
C THR A 2 0.54 -10.62 1.95
N THR A 3 -0.15 -10.20 2.99
CA THR A 3 -1.01 -9.01 2.97
C THR A 3 -0.21 -7.78 3.36
N VAL A 4 -0.33 -6.70 2.60
CA VAL A 4 0.46 -5.47 2.76
C VAL A 4 -0.47 -4.26 2.83
N LEU A 5 -0.21 -3.36 3.78
CA LEU A 5 -0.72 -2.00 3.81
C LEU A 5 0.43 -1.07 3.39
N ILE A 6 0.14 -0.09 2.53
CA ILE A 6 1.12 0.92 2.10
C ILE A 6 0.82 2.22 2.84
N ALA A 7 1.83 2.85 3.44
CA ALA A 7 1.68 4.14 4.12
C ALA A 7 2.76 5.13 3.67
N ASP A 8 2.34 6.26 3.11
CA ASP A 8 3.21 7.35 2.63
C ASP A 8 2.39 8.65 2.49
N ASP A 9 2.95 9.81 2.82
CA ASP A 9 2.27 11.11 2.71
C ASP A 9 2.23 11.67 1.27
N HIS A 10 2.78 10.95 0.30
CA HIS A 10 2.80 11.31 -1.11
C HIS A 10 1.86 10.41 -1.96
N PRO A 11 0.75 10.93 -2.49
CA PRO A 11 -0.20 10.15 -3.29
C PRO A 11 0.39 9.46 -4.54
N LEU A 12 1.43 10.06 -5.14
CA LEU A 12 2.12 9.47 -6.29
C LEU A 12 2.88 8.19 -5.90
N VAL A 13 3.44 8.14 -4.69
CA VAL A 13 4.17 6.98 -4.18
C VAL A 13 3.23 5.83 -3.89
N LEU A 14 2.09 6.10 -3.24
CA LEU A 14 1.04 5.10 -2.97
C LEU A 14 0.59 4.40 -4.25
N SER A 15 0.16 5.19 -5.25
CA SER A 15 -0.31 4.65 -6.53
C SER A 15 0.78 3.89 -7.31
N GLY A 16 2.02 4.37 -7.29
CA GLY A 16 3.16 3.69 -7.93
C GLY A 16 3.52 2.36 -7.25
N LEU A 17 3.58 2.34 -5.92
CA LEU A 17 3.88 1.12 -5.16
C LEU A 17 2.78 0.09 -5.31
N ARG A 18 1.51 0.51 -5.25
CA ARG A 18 0.39 -0.40 -5.47
C ARG A 18 0.46 -1.06 -6.85
N ALA A 19 0.64 -0.27 -7.90
CA ALA A 19 0.76 -0.80 -9.27
C ALA A 19 1.91 -1.81 -9.42
N LEU A 20 3.05 -1.56 -8.76
CA LEU A 20 4.18 -2.49 -8.75
C LEU A 20 3.85 -3.77 -7.97
N LEU A 21 3.32 -3.65 -6.76
CA LEU A 21 3.03 -4.79 -5.88
C LEU A 21 1.93 -5.70 -6.44
N GLU A 22 0.96 -5.16 -7.17
CA GLU A 22 -0.08 -5.95 -7.87
C GLU A 22 0.49 -6.83 -9.00
N THR A 23 1.73 -6.59 -9.45
CA THR A 23 2.42 -7.47 -10.42
C THR A 23 3.09 -8.69 -9.78
N LEU A 24 3.20 -8.73 -8.45
CA LEU A 24 3.93 -9.77 -7.73
C LEU A 24 2.99 -10.86 -7.24
N ASP A 25 3.28 -12.10 -7.65
CA ASP A 25 2.51 -13.25 -7.19
C ASP A 25 2.58 -13.41 -5.67
N GLY A 26 1.42 -13.64 -5.05
CA GLY A 26 1.32 -13.92 -3.62
C GLY A 26 1.37 -12.69 -2.72
N ILE A 27 1.33 -11.47 -3.28
CA ILE A 27 1.12 -10.22 -2.53
C ILE A 27 -0.32 -9.73 -2.74
N GLU A 28 -0.94 -9.28 -1.66
CA GLU A 28 -2.24 -8.62 -1.68
C GLU A 28 -2.12 -7.26 -0.98
N VAL A 29 -2.39 -6.17 -1.70
CA VAL A 29 -2.48 -4.83 -1.11
C VAL A 29 -3.87 -4.67 -0.50
N VAL A 30 -3.95 -4.60 0.82
CA VAL A 30 -5.22 -4.54 1.57
C VAL A 30 -5.65 -3.13 1.91
N GLY A 31 -4.81 -2.13 1.64
CA GLY A 31 -5.14 -0.72 1.82
C GLY A 31 -3.95 0.21 1.59
N GLU A 32 -4.27 1.50 1.58
CA GLU A 32 -3.33 2.61 1.50
C GLU A 32 -3.65 3.59 2.64
N ALA A 33 -2.63 4.30 3.14
CA ALA A 33 -2.78 5.32 4.15
C ALA A 33 -1.89 6.53 3.83
N VAL A 34 -2.43 7.75 3.97
CA VAL A 34 -1.67 8.99 3.74
C VAL A 34 -0.97 9.50 4.99
N ASP A 35 -1.27 8.92 6.15
CA ASP A 35 -0.63 9.24 7.41
C ASP A 35 -0.65 8.08 8.41
N GLY A 36 0.07 8.24 9.51
CA GLY A 36 0.17 7.21 10.54
C GLY A 36 -1.13 6.97 11.33
N ARG A 37 -2.08 7.92 11.34
CA ARG A 37 -3.37 7.74 12.04
C ARG A 37 -4.31 6.87 11.21
N GLU A 38 -4.33 7.07 9.90
CA GLU A 38 -5.04 6.20 8.96
C GLU A 38 -4.43 4.79 8.96
N ALA A 39 -3.10 4.68 8.99
CA ALA A 39 -2.41 3.39 8.92
C ALA A 39 -2.67 2.42 10.09
N VAL A 40 -3.09 2.93 11.25
CA VAL A 40 -3.33 2.12 12.47
C VAL A 40 -4.83 1.92 12.77
N ARG A 41 -5.72 2.38 11.90
CA ARG A 41 -7.17 2.29 12.07
C ARG A 41 -7.72 0.97 11.54
#